data_AF-A0A1W1HKQ0-F1
#
_entry.id   AF-A0A1W1HKQ0-F1
#
_cell.length_a   1.000
_cell.length_b   1.000
_cell.length_c   1.000
_cell.angle_alpha   90.00
_cell.angle_beta   90.00
_cell.angle_gamma   90.00
#
_symmetry.space_group_name_H-M   'P 1'
#
loop_
_entity.id
_entity.type
_entity.pdbx_description
1 polymer ?
#
loop_
_entity_poly.entity_id
_entity_poly.type
_entity_poly.pdbx_seq_one_letter_code
_entity_poly.pdbx_strand_id
1 'polypeptide(L)' 'MTFSDLARLKRRIDDLMLPYEVDIVDYNSIENCDLKDHIDRVGKKFF' A
#
# COMPACT_ATOMS: atom_id res chain seq x y z
N MET A 1 8.81 -6.82 -2.95
CA MET A 1 9.47 -5.87 -2.02
C MET A 1 9.84 -6.62 -0.75
N THR A 2 10.80 -6.18 0.08
CA THR A 2 11.04 -6.88 1.37
C THR A 2 10.11 -6.32 2.45
N PHE A 3 9.82 -7.12 3.48
CA PHE A 3 9.06 -6.64 4.64
C PHE A 3 9.72 -5.42 5.30
N SER A 4 11.05 -5.39 5.36
CA SER A 4 11.83 -4.27 5.90
C SER A 4 11.61 -2.97 5.11
N ASP A 5 11.40 -3.07 3.79
CA ASP A 5 11.10 -1.90 2.95
C ASP A 5 9.70 -1.33 3.25
N LEU A 6 8.69 -2.20 3.39
CA LEU A 6 7.33 -1.81 3.81
C LEU A 6 7.35 -1.10 5.16
N ALA A 7 8.00 -1.70 6.16
CA ALA A 7 8.08 -1.15 7.51
C ALA A 7 8.83 0.18 7.56
N ARG A 8 9.84 0.38 6.71
CA ARG A 8 10.54 1.66 6.59
C ARG A 8 9.66 2.71 5.93
N LEU A 9 8.90 2.37 4.90
CA LEU A 9 7.99 3.29 4.25
C LEU A 9 6.84 3.71 5.17
N LYS A 10 6.21 2.75 5.87
CA LYS A 10 5.14 3.01 6.84
C LYS A 10 5.57 4.03 7.90
N ARG A 11 6.71 3.81 8.54
CA ARG A 11 7.28 4.78 9.51
C ARG A 11 7.45 6.17 8.93
N ARG A 12 7.94 6.29 7.70
CA ARG A 12 8.12 7.60 7.05
C ARG A 12 6.79 8.30 6.77
N ILE A 13 5.71 7.57 6.51
CA ILE A 13 4.37 8.14 6.35
C ILE A 13 3.81 8.55 7.71
N ASP A 14 3.97 7.71 8.73
CA ASP A 14 3.53 8.01 10.10
C ASP A 14 4.22 9.28 10.63
N ASP A 15 5.50 9.48 10.31
CA ASP A 15 6.27 10.69 10.64
C ASP A 15 5.72 11.97 9.98
N LEU A 16 4.92 11.86 8.91
CA LEU A 16 4.25 13.02 8.30
C LEU A 16 3.08 13.55 9.15
N MET A 17 2.69 12.82 10.21
CA MET A 17 1.59 13.17 11.12
C MET A 17 0.31 13.55 10.36
N LEU A 18 -0.01 12.80 9.31
CA LEU A 18 -1.22 13.01 8.53
C LEU A 18 -2.44 12.81 9.44
N PRO A 19 -3.55 13.54 9.21
CA PRO A 19 -4.79 13.33 9.96
C PRO A 19 -5.49 12.01 9.62
N TYR A 20 -4.90 11.20 8.73
CA TYR A 20 -5.41 9.92 8.27
C TYR A 20 -4.33 8.84 8.45
N GLU A 21 -4.76 7.64 8.81
CA GLU A 21 -3.90 6.46 8.79
C GLU A 21 -3.82 5.91 7.36
N VAL A 22 -2.60 5.58 6.93
CA VAL A 22 -2.34 5.03 5.59
C VAL A 22 -1.85 3.60 5.75
N ASP A 23 -2.62 2.66 5.21
CA ASP A 23 -2.17 1.27 5.10
C ASP A 23 -1.41 1.05 3.79
N ILE A 24 -0.33 0.28 3.86
CA ILE A 24 0.56 0.00 2.73
C ILE A 24 0.78 -1.49 2.64
N VAL A 25 0.47 -2.05 1.48
CA VAL A 25 0.62 -3.48 1.18
C VAL A 25 1.41 -3.67 -0.11
N ASP A 26 2.17 -4.77 -0.21
CA ASP A 26 2.78 -5.16 -1.48
C ASP A 26 1.70 -5.75 -2.38
N TYR A 27 1.37 -5.06 -3.47
CA TYR A 27 0.35 -5.51 -4.43
C TYR A 27 0.64 -6.92 -4.96
N ASN A 28 1.92 -7.25 -5.17
CA ASN A 28 2.30 -8.54 -5.73
C ASN A 28 2.04 -9.69 -4.76
N SER A 29 2.09 -9.45 -3.45
CA SER A 29 1.84 -10.47 -2.44
C SER A 29 0.34 -10.74 -2.19
N ILE A 30 -0.56 -9.99 -2.82
CA ILE A 30 -2.01 -10.25 -2.71
C ILE A 30 -2.34 -11.51 -3.52
N GLU A 31 -2.76 -12.59 -2.86
CA GLU A 31 -3.11 -13.86 -3.55
C GLU A 31 -4.53 -13.86 -4.12
N ASN A 32 -5.41 -13.00 -3.61
CA ASN A 32 -6.79 -12.91 -4.05
C ASN A 32 -6.87 -12.16 -5.41
N CYS A 33 -7.14 -12.90 -6.49
CA CYS A 33 -7.28 -12.35 -7.84
C CYS A 33 -8.45 -11.37 -7.96
N ASP A 34 -9.61 -11.65 -7.35
CA ASP A 34 -10.78 -10.76 -7.43
C ASP A 34 -10.50 -9.40 -6.77
N LEU A 35 -9.72 -9.40 -5.69
CA LEU A 35 -9.28 -8.17 -5.02
C LEU A 35 -8.32 -7.38 -5.91
N LYS A 36 -7.36 -8.05 -6.55
CA LYS A 36 -6.45 -7.43 -7.52
C LYS A 36 -7.22 -6.80 -8.68
N ASP A 37 -8.15 -7.53 -9.28
CA ASP A 37 -8.99 -7.03 -10.37
C ASP A 37 -9.83 -5.82 -9.95
N HIS A 38 -10.35 -5.83 -8.71
CA HIS A 38 -11.05 -4.69 -8.16
C HIS A 38 -10.13 -3.47 -8.04
N ILE A 39 -8.94 -3.63 -7.46
CA ILE A 39 -7.94 -2.56 -7.31
C ILE A 39 -7.54 -2.01 -8.68
N ASP A 40 -7.30 -2.86 -9.68
CA ASP A 40 -6.92 -2.42 -11.03
C ASP A 40 -8.03 -1.63 -11.72
N ARG A 41 -9.31 -1.96 -11.43
CA ARG A 41 -10.47 -1.29 -12.04
C ARG A 41 -10.80 0.05 -11.40
N VAL A 42 -10.70 0.19 -10.07
CA VAL A 42 -11.15 1.41 -9.35
C VAL A 42 -10.01 2.19 -8.69
N GLY A 43 -8.82 1.61 -8.62
CA GLY A 43 -7.63 2.22 -8.04
C GLY A 43 -7.18 3.45 -8.84
N LYS A 44 -6.57 4.40 -8.14
CA LYS A 44 -6.02 5.62 -8.74
C LYS A 44 -4.50 5.53 -8.74
N LYS A 45 -3.89 5.67 -9.91
CA LYS A 45 -2.43 5.78 -10.04
C LYS A 45 -1.97 7.12 -9.49
N PHE A 46 -0.93 7.10 -8.66
CA PHE A 46 -0.27 8.27 -8.10
C PHE A 46 1.16 8.32 -8.65
N PHE A 47 1.65 9.49 -9.06
CA PHE A 47 2.96 9.71 -9.70
C PHE A 47 3.82 10.67 -8.89
#